data_AF-A0A1Y2IV35-F1
#
_entry.id   AF-A0A1Y2IV35-F1
#
_cell.length_a   1.000
_cell.length_b   1.000
_cell.length_c   1.000
_cell.angle_alpha   90.00
_cell.angle_beta   90.00
_cell.angle_gamma   90.00
#
_symmetry.space_group_name_H-M   'P 1'
#
loop_
_entity.id
_entity.type
_entity.pdbx_description
1 polymer ?
#
loop_
_entity_poly.entity_id
_entity_poly.type
_entity_poly.pdbx_seq_one_letter_code
_entity_poly.pdbx_strand_id
1 'polypeptide(L)'
;MPPVQPVHAAPRSPAADEPAVAVAGLNAAAHAARKLYFGTATNNNELNDTQYFALLDDIQMFGQLTPAKGMKWLETEPERGVFTFAQGDQIADLARQSGKVLRGHNCVWYNSLPGWVTNTTWTAPELAEVVTEHCFNIVRHWEGQIWDVINEPFNDDGTWRETLWYNTLNTSYIPLALHAARRADPHAKLYINEYNITGTGAKATSMKTLIKALKRAGVPIDGVGIQAHETVGEVPTDIQRNLEEFVALGVEVAITELDVKFLTLPPTQAGLEQQRKDYETIVGACAAVERCVGVTVWDFTDKYSWIPGTFPGSGDACPWDDDLEKKPAYYGIVDGFQRKR
;
A
#
# COMPACT_ATOMS: atom_id res chain seq x y z
N MET A 1 67.61 -17.55 28.30
CA MET A 1 66.25 -17.22 27.84
C MET A 1 66.36 -15.97 26.97
N PRO A 2 65.99 -16.01 25.68
CA PRO A 2 66.11 -14.85 24.80
C PRO A 2 64.95 -13.84 25.05
N PRO A 3 65.14 -12.54 24.75
CA PRO A 3 64.12 -11.53 24.97
C PRO A 3 63.03 -11.59 23.88
N VAL A 4 61.78 -11.42 24.31
CA VAL A 4 60.57 -11.40 23.47
C VAL A 4 60.53 -10.10 22.67
N GLN A 5 60.43 -10.19 21.33
CA GLN A 5 60.20 -9.04 20.46
C GLN A 5 58.72 -8.61 20.50
N PRO A 6 58.41 -7.30 20.40
CA PRO A 6 57.04 -6.83 20.30
C PRO A 6 56.50 -7.04 18.88
N VAL A 7 55.30 -7.61 18.77
CA VAL A 7 54.59 -7.82 17.52
C VAL A 7 54.05 -6.47 17.03
N HIS A 8 54.55 -5.98 15.90
CA HIS A 8 53.99 -4.81 15.23
C HIS A 8 52.62 -5.14 14.62
N ALA A 9 51.58 -4.42 15.05
CA ALA A 9 50.28 -4.45 14.40
C ALA A 9 50.38 -3.77 13.01
N ALA A 10 49.91 -4.46 11.98
CA ALA A 10 49.82 -3.91 10.62
C ALA A 10 48.80 -2.75 10.58
N PRO A 11 49.07 -1.67 9.82
CA PRO A 11 48.11 -0.59 9.67
C PRO A 11 46.90 -1.09 8.85
N ARG A 12 45.70 -0.84 9.37
CA ARG A 12 44.45 -1.02 8.60
C ARG A 12 44.47 -0.03 7.42
N SER A 13 44.32 -0.55 6.20
CA SER A 13 44.02 0.28 5.03
C SER A 13 42.72 1.06 5.27
N PRO A 14 42.66 2.36 4.92
CA PRO A 14 41.39 3.07 4.90
C PRO A 14 40.51 2.45 3.81
N ALA A 15 39.28 2.10 4.16
CA ALA A 15 38.26 1.79 3.18
C ALA A 15 38.14 2.99 2.23
N ALA A 16 38.08 2.73 0.93
CA ALA A 16 37.82 3.76 -0.05
C ALA A 16 36.42 4.33 0.21
N ASP A 17 36.36 5.62 0.55
CA ASP A 17 35.13 6.41 0.49
C ASP A 17 34.66 6.42 -0.97
N GLU A 18 33.67 5.59 -1.30
CA GLU A 18 32.84 5.88 -2.46
C GLU A 18 32.06 7.17 -2.18
N PRO A 19 31.96 8.10 -3.14
CA PRO A 19 31.14 9.28 -2.95
C PRO A 19 29.69 8.81 -2.81
N ALA A 20 29.16 8.86 -1.60
CA ALA A 20 27.74 8.72 -1.34
C ALA A 20 27.05 9.85 -2.12
N VAL A 21 26.51 9.52 -3.30
CA VAL A 21 25.51 10.36 -3.94
C VAL A 21 24.41 10.48 -2.90
N ALA A 22 24.27 11.65 -2.28
CA ALA A 22 23.21 11.92 -1.33
C ALA A 22 21.90 11.63 -2.04
N VAL A 23 21.29 10.48 -1.73
CA VAL A 23 20.03 10.07 -2.30
C VAL A 23 19.01 11.08 -1.80
N ALA A 24 18.58 11.98 -2.69
CA ALA A 24 17.35 12.75 -2.50
C ALA A 24 16.26 11.72 -2.16
N GLY A 25 15.46 11.96 -1.11
CA GLY A 25 14.63 10.94 -0.44
C GLY A 25 13.78 10.03 -1.34
N LEU A 26 13.15 9.00 -0.77
CA LEU A 26 12.50 7.94 -1.56
C LEU A 26 11.46 8.48 -2.57
N ASN A 27 10.73 9.54 -2.23
CA ASN A 27 9.83 10.20 -3.17
C ASN A 27 10.56 10.96 -4.29
N ALA A 28 11.67 11.61 -3.99
CA ALA A 28 12.52 12.22 -5.03
C ALA A 28 13.10 11.16 -5.98
N ALA A 29 13.52 10.00 -5.46
CA ALA A 29 13.95 8.86 -6.28
C ALA A 29 12.81 8.34 -7.19
N ALA A 30 11.59 8.23 -6.65
CA ALA A 30 10.41 7.85 -7.42
C ALA A 30 10.11 8.86 -8.55
N HIS A 31 10.17 10.15 -8.28
CA HIS A 31 10.02 11.19 -9.31
C HIS A 31 11.10 11.13 -10.38
N ALA A 32 12.37 10.87 -9.99
CA ALA A 32 13.45 10.66 -10.95
C ALA A 32 13.18 9.43 -11.85
N ALA A 33 12.51 8.41 -11.31
CA ALA A 33 12.01 7.24 -12.04
C ALA A 33 10.67 7.49 -12.78
N ARG A 34 10.23 8.76 -12.89
CA ARG A 34 8.98 9.21 -13.52
C ARG A 34 7.72 8.64 -12.89
N LYS A 35 7.74 8.42 -11.57
CA LYS A 35 6.58 8.04 -10.78
C LYS A 35 5.90 9.26 -10.17
N LEU A 36 4.62 9.11 -9.89
CA LEU A 36 3.82 10.14 -9.25
C LEU A 36 4.20 10.30 -7.78
N TYR A 37 4.53 9.21 -7.10
CA TYR A 37 4.94 9.25 -5.69
C TYR A 37 5.72 8.01 -5.27
N PHE A 38 6.50 8.16 -4.19
CA PHE A 38 6.67 7.13 -3.17
C PHE A 38 5.93 7.57 -1.92
N GLY A 39 5.15 6.70 -1.30
CA GLY A 39 4.24 7.05 -0.20
C GLY A 39 4.32 6.09 0.97
N THR A 40 3.55 6.40 2.01
CA THR A 40 3.42 5.55 3.19
C THR A 40 2.01 5.65 3.78
N ALA A 41 1.54 4.57 4.39
CA ALA A 41 0.38 4.60 5.26
C ALA A 41 0.74 5.14 6.66
N THR A 42 -0.25 5.64 7.39
CA THR A 42 -0.10 6.07 8.80
C THR A 42 -1.45 6.03 9.51
N ASN A 43 -1.44 6.03 10.84
CA ASN A 43 -2.60 6.24 11.71
C ASN A 43 -2.45 7.49 12.58
N ASN A 44 -3.61 8.02 12.98
CA ASN A 44 -3.74 9.23 13.79
C ASN A 44 -2.95 9.18 15.11
N ASN A 45 -2.84 8.02 15.75
CA ASN A 45 -2.12 7.87 17.03
C ASN A 45 -0.59 7.98 16.89
N GLU A 46 -0.04 7.76 15.70
CA GLU A 46 1.40 7.80 15.43
C GLU A 46 1.90 9.25 15.28
N LEU A 47 1.02 10.18 14.92
CA LEU A 47 1.34 11.60 14.69
C LEU A 47 1.85 12.34 15.93
N ASN A 48 1.69 11.77 17.13
CA ASN A 48 2.21 12.33 18.38
C ASN A 48 3.69 12.00 18.61
N ASP A 49 4.25 11.02 17.89
CA ASP A 49 5.68 10.75 17.91
C ASP A 49 6.40 11.77 17.01
N THR A 50 7.12 12.70 17.63
CA THR A 50 7.78 13.80 16.94
C THR A 50 8.86 13.35 15.96
N GLN A 51 9.55 12.24 16.21
CA GLN A 51 10.61 11.76 15.32
C GLN A 51 10.00 11.05 14.10
N TYR A 52 8.98 10.23 14.35
CA TYR A 52 8.17 9.62 13.29
C TYR A 52 7.54 10.69 12.40
N PHE A 53 6.87 11.67 13.00
CA PHE A 53 6.17 12.73 12.29
C PHE A 53 7.12 13.57 11.42
N ALA A 54 8.33 13.87 11.90
CA ALA A 54 9.32 14.61 11.12
C ALA A 54 9.71 13.88 9.82
N LEU A 55 9.83 12.54 9.85
CA LEU A 55 10.09 11.74 8.65
C LEU A 55 8.85 11.64 7.76
N LEU A 56 7.67 11.41 8.34
CA LEU A 56 6.39 11.34 7.62
C LEU A 56 6.11 12.64 6.82
N ASP A 57 6.38 13.80 7.44
CA ASP A 57 6.09 15.12 6.86
C ASP A 57 7.08 15.50 5.74
N ASP A 58 8.29 14.94 5.71
CA ASP A 58 9.26 15.22 4.65
C ASP A 58 8.75 14.77 3.28
N ILE A 59 8.40 15.73 2.42
CA ILE A 59 7.92 15.51 1.05
C ILE A 59 8.97 14.85 0.14
N GLN A 60 10.26 14.98 0.46
CA GLN A 60 11.31 14.27 -0.26
C GLN A 60 11.32 12.78 0.09
N MET A 61 10.88 12.40 1.30
CA MET A 61 10.74 11.00 1.69
C MET A 61 9.41 10.41 1.24
N PHE A 62 8.29 11.07 1.54
CA PHE A 62 6.95 10.57 1.24
C PHE A 62 6.11 11.61 0.51
N GLY A 63 5.80 11.36 -0.76
CA GLY A 63 4.95 12.16 -1.64
C GLY A 63 3.47 11.83 -1.57
N GLN A 64 3.10 10.81 -0.80
CA GLN A 64 1.73 10.32 -0.72
C GLN A 64 1.44 9.72 0.66
N LEU A 65 0.23 9.97 1.18
CA LEU A 65 -0.25 9.42 2.46
C LEU A 65 -1.52 8.59 2.29
N THR A 66 -1.60 7.46 3.00
CA THR A 66 -2.80 6.62 3.09
C THR A 66 -3.26 6.55 4.55
N PRO A 67 -4.48 6.99 4.90
CA PRO A 67 -5.04 6.76 6.22
C PRO A 67 -5.31 5.26 6.41
N ALA A 68 -4.52 4.57 7.24
CA ALA A 68 -4.65 3.11 7.39
C ALA A 68 -5.97 2.71 8.08
N LYS A 69 -6.60 3.61 8.84
CA LYS A 69 -7.88 3.38 9.54
C LYS A 69 -8.91 4.50 9.38
N GLY A 70 -8.51 5.77 9.53
CA GLY A 70 -9.43 6.91 9.69
C GLY A 70 -10.41 7.20 8.53
N MET A 71 -10.32 6.45 7.42
CA MET A 71 -11.28 6.50 6.29
C MET A 71 -12.06 5.20 6.06
N LYS A 72 -11.86 4.16 6.88
CA LYS A 72 -12.63 2.90 6.80
C LYS A 72 -14.04 3.09 7.36
N TRP A 73 -14.98 2.24 6.92
CA TRP A 73 -16.41 2.35 7.23
C TRP A 73 -16.70 2.51 8.73
N LEU A 74 -16.07 1.70 9.59
CA LEU A 74 -16.26 1.77 11.04
C LEU A 74 -15.99 3.18 11.61
N GLU A 75 -14.99 3.88 11.07
CA GLU A 75 -14.57 5.20 11.55
C GLU A 75 -15.36 6.35 10.90
N THR A 76 -15.93 6.11 9.72
CA THR A 76 -16.59 7.15 8.91
C THR A 76 -18.10 7.15 9.00
N GLU A 77 -18.74 6.03 9.32
CA GLU A 77 -20.20 5.92 9.48
C GLU A 77 -20.57 4.97 10.64
N PRO A 78 -20.28 5.34 11.90
CA PRO A 78 -20.50 4.49 13.07
C PRO A 78 -21.98 4.17 13.32
N GLU A 79 -22.89 5.01 12.84
CA GLU A 79 -24.34 4.78 12.83
C GLU A 79 -24.88 5.12 11.43
N ARG A 80 -25.92 4.41 10.95
CA ARG A 80 -26.45 4.60 9.60
C ARG A 80 -26.82 6.06 9.32
N GLY A 81 -26.21 6.66 8.30
CA GLY A 81 -26.42 8.05 7.90
C GLY A 81 -25.75 9.10 8.79
N VAL A 82 -25.01 8.70 9.83
CA VAL A 82 -24.26 9.60 10.71
C VAL A 82 -22.79 9.50 10.36
N PHE A 83 -22.29 10.48 9.59
CA PHE A 83 -20.91 10.49 9.13
C PHE A 83 -19.98 11.27 10.08
N THR A 84 -18.79 10.72 10.31
CA THR A 84 -17.71 11.35 11.07
C THR A 84 -16.42 11.37 10.24
N PHE A 85 -15.89 12.56 9.96
CA PHE A 85 -14.72 12.70 9.09
C PHE A 85 -13.44 13.12 9.81
N ALA A 86 -13.51 13.44 11.10
CA ALA A 86 -12.41 14.06 11.84
C ALA A 86 -11.07 13.29 11.77
N GLN A 87 -11.10 11.96 11.85
CA GLN A 87 -9.88 11.15 11.76
C GLN A 87 -9.27 11.17 10.36
N GLY A 88 -10.10 11.00 9.32
CA GLY A 88 -9.66 11.09 7.94
C GLY A 88 -9.17 12.50 7.57
N ASP A 89 -9.88 13.54 8.04
CA ASP A 89 -9.53 14.95 7.84
C ASP A 89 -8.16 15.29 8.40
N GLN A 90 -7.79 14.76 9.56
CA GLN A 90 -6.46 15.01 10.15
C GLN A 90 -5.32 14.59 9.20
N ILE A 91 -5.43 13.43 8.54
CA ILE A 91 -4.40 12.95 7.61
C ILE A 91 -4.55 13.61 6.24
N ALA A 92 -5.78 13.86 5.78
CA ALA A 92 -6.04 14.59 4.54
C ALA A 92 -5.49 16.02 4.58
N ASP A 93 -5.65 16.71 5.70
CA ASP A 93 -5.11 18.05 5.92
C ASP A 93 -3.59 18.05 5.98
N LEU A 94 -2.97 17.05 6.60
CA LEU A 94 -1.51 16.88 6.55
C LEU A 94 -1.04 16.71 5.10
N ALA A 95 -1.66 15.80 4.34
CA ALA A 95 -1.31 15.58 2.95
C ALA A 95 -1.43 16.87 2.12
N ARG A 96 -2.55 17.60 2.29
CA ARG A 96 -2.80 18.88 1.61
C ARG A 96 -1.78 19.95 1.97
N GLN A 97 -1.46 20.12 3.25
CA GLN A 97 -0.51 21.14 3.72
C GLN A 97 0.90 20.91 3.19
N SER A 98 1.31 19.64 3.10
CA SER A 98 2.65 19.26 2.66
C SER A 98 2.73 18.93 1.16
N GLY A 99 1.64 19.14 0.41
CA GLY A 99 1.58 18.92 -1.04
C GLY A 99 1.66 17.45 -1.46
N LYS A 100 1.31 16.53 -0.56
CA LYS A 100 1.31 15.08 -0.79
C LYS A 100 -0.01 14.66 -1.46
N VAL A 101 0.05 13.63 -2.28
CA VAL A 101 -1.13 12.92 -2.78
C VAL A 101 -1.81 12.21 -1.61
N LEU A 102 -3.14 12.17 -1.59
CA LEU A 102 -3.89 11.33 -0.66
C LEU A 102 -4.48 10.13 -1.40
N ARG A 103 -4.36 8.94 -0.81
CA ARG A 103 -5.11 7.75 -1.23
C ARG A 103 -6.14 7.43 -0.18
N GLY A 104 -7.42 7.60 -0.49
CA GLY A 104 -8.53 7.19 0.35
C GLY A 104 -8.64 5.66 0.38
N HIS A 105 -8.69 5.10 1.58
CA HIS A 105 -8.71 3.67 1.81
C HIS A 105 -9.62 3.35 3.00
N ASN A 106 -10.79 2.74 2.82
CA ASN A 106 -11.42 2.27 1.57
C ASN A 106 -12.96 2.37 1.70
N CYS A 107 -13.71 2.27 0.60
CA CYS A 107 -15.18 2.37 0.65
C CYS A 107 -15.87 1.05 1.04
N VAL A 108 -15.53 -0.06 0.39
CA VAL A 108 -16.16 -1.37 0.63
C VAL A 108 -15.11 -2.43 0.86
N TRP A 109 -15.12 -3.02 2.06
CA TRP A 109 -14.28 -4.13 2.46
C TRP A 109 -15.08 -5.09 3.36
N TYR A 110 -14.59 -6.30 3.59
CA TYR A 110 -15.26 -7.25 4.49
C TYR A 110 -14.94 -7.00 5.97
N ASN A 111 -13.94 -6.18 6.27
CA ASN A 111 -13.44 -5.92 7.62
C ASN A 111 -13.58 -4.44 7.98
N SER A 112 -13.38 -4.09 9.25
CA SER A 112 -13.56 -2.73 9.80
C SER A 112 -14.95 -2.14 9.50
N LEU A 113 -16.00 -2.92 9.81
CA LEU A 113 -17.39 -2.56 9.60
C LEU A 113 -18.09 -2.24 10.92
N PRO A 114 -18.97 -1.22 10.97
CA PRO A 114 -19.75 -0.91 12.15
C PRO A 114 -20.82 -1.97 12.41
N GLY A 115 -21.20 -2.13 13.68
CA GLY A 115 -22.14 -3.17 14.11
C GLY A 115 -23.52 -3.08 13.44
N TRP A 116 -23.98 -1.90 13.05
CA TRP A 116 -25.26 -1.74 12.35
C TRP A 116 -25.25 -2.34 10.93
N VAL A 117 -24.08 -2.43 10.30
CA VAL A 117 -23.92 -3.08 9.00
C VAL A 117 -23.92 -4.61 9.18
N THR A 118 -23.12 -5.12 10.11
CA THR A 118 -22.87 -6.57 10.27
C THR A 118 -23.98 -7.30 11.01
N ASN A 119 -24.74 -6.63 11.88
CA ASN A 119 -25.83 -7.23 12.66
C ASN A 119 -27.21 -7.11 11.97
N THR A 120 -27.28 -6.53 10.77
CA THR A 120 -28.53 -6.37 10.03
C THR A 120 -28.67 -7.44 8.96
N THR A 121 -29.86 -8.06 8.90
CA THR A 121 -30.24 -8.92 7.77
C THR A 121 -30.78 -8.02 6.66
N TRP A 122 -30.01 -7.89 5.58
CA TRP A 122 -30.35 -7.00 4.48
C TRP A 122 -31.15 -7.68 3.37
N THR A 123 -32.11 -6.96 2.79
CA THR A 123 -32.55 -7.25 1.41
C THR A 123 -31.57 -6.66 0.40
N ALA A 124 -31.56 -7.19 -0.83
CA ALA A 124 -30.69 -6.67 -1.88
C ALA A 124 -30.93 -5.17 -2.19
N PRO A 125 -32.16 -4.64 -2.30
CA PRO A 125 -32.38 -3.21 -2.52
C PRO A 125 -31.82 -2.32 -1.39
N GLU A 126 -32.01 -2.73 -0.13
CA GLU A 126 -31.54 -1.95 1.03
C GLU A 126 -30.01 -1.92 1.11
N LEU A 127 -29.35 -3.07 0.89
CA LEU A 127 -27.88 -3.10 0.92
C LEU A 127 -27.27 -2.33 -0.26
N ALA A 128 -27.92 -2.37 -1.43
CA ALA A 128 -27.48 -1.60 -2.59
C ALA A 128 -27.54 -0.09 -2.33
N GLU A 129 -28.59 0.38 -1.65
CA GLU A 129 -28.71 1.77 -1.19
C GLU A 129 -27.59 2.12 -0.20
N VAL A 130 -27.39 1.30 0.84
CA VAL A 130 -26.37 1.52 1.87
C VAL A 130 -24.95 1.61 1.27
N VAL A 131 -24.57 0.67 0.40
CA VAL A 131 -23.27 0.70 -0.28
C VAL A 131 -23.12 1.96 -1.14
N THR A 132 -24.19 2.33 -1.85
CA THR A 132 -24.18 3.51 -2.73
C THR A 132 -24.04 4.80 -1.93
N GLU A 133 -24.79 4.96 -0.84
CA GLU A 133 -24.77 6.15 0.01
C GLU A 133 -23.43 6.30 0.73
N HIS A 134 -22.91 5.22 1.32
CA HIS A 134 -21.62 5.26 2.00
C HIS A 134 -20.49 5.69 1.06
N CYS A 135 -20.34 4.98 -0.06
CA CYS A 135 -19.29 5.28 -1.04
C CYS A 135 -19.43 6.70 -1.60
N PHE A 136 -20.66 7.15 -1.86
CA PHE A 136 -20.90 8.51 -2.36
C PHE A 136 -20.46 9.56 -1.34
N ASN A 137 -20.87 9.44 -0.07
CA ASN A 137 -20.61 10.45 0.94
C ASN A 137 -19.11 10.58 1.26
N ILE A 138 -18.38 9.48 1.44
CA ILE A 138 -16.96 9.55 1.79
C ILE A 138 -16.12 10.08 0.62
N VAL A 139 -16.39 9.64 -0.61
CA VAL A 139 -15.68 10.13 -1.81
C VAL A 139 -16.02 11.60 -2.08
N ARG A 140 -17.27 12.02 -1.82
CA ARG A 140 -17.69 13.41 -1.99
C ARG A 140 -17.00 14.33 -0.99
N HIS A 141 -16.80 13.87 0.25
CA HIS A 141 -16.15 14.64 1.30
C HIS A 141 -14.65 14.83 1.00
N TRP A 142 -13.95 13.77 0.59
CA TRP A 142 -12.55 13.85 0.13
C TRP A 142 -12.46 13.74 -1.41
N GLU A 143 -12.94 14.78 -2.10
CA GLU A 143 -12.86 14.90 -3.56
C GLU A 143 -11.42 15.15 -4.05
N GLY A 144 -11.16 14.83 -5.31
CA GLY A 144 -9.90 15.03 -6.01
C GLY A 144 -8.84 13.96 -5.73
N GLN A 145 -9.20 12.85 -5.07
CA GLN A 145 -8.24 11.88 -4.55
C GLN A 145 -8.20 10.57 -5.35
N ILE A 146 -7.20 9.74 -5.05
CA ILE A 146 -7.18 8.33 -5.43
C ILE A 146 -8.00 7.55 -4.39
N TRP A 147 -8.82 6.60 -4.82
CA TRP A 147 -9.70 5.84 -3.92
C TRP A 147 -9.61 4.34 -4.17
N ASP A 148 -9.28 3.58 -3.12
CA ASP A 148 -9.54 2.15 -3.06
C ASP A 148 -11.04 1.95 -2.78
N VAL A 149 -11.83 1.80 -3.86
CA VAL A 149 -13.30 1.73 -3.77
C VAL A 149 -13.73 0.36 -3.27
N ILE A 150 -13.15 -0.70 -3.83
CA ILE A 150 -13.37 -2.08 -3.43
C ILE A 150 -12.06 -2.66 -2.93
N ASN A 151 -12.07 -3.26 -1.75
CA ASN A 151 -10.92 -3.94 -1.16
C ASN A 151 -11.18 -5.45 -1.01
N GLU A 152 -10.23 -6.25 -1.49
CA GLU A 152 -10.12 -7.71 -1.25
C GLU A 152 -11.35 -8.57 -1.63
N PRO A 153 -11.89 -8.44 -2.86
CA PRO A 153 -13.09 -9.17 -3.26
C PRO A 153 -12.87 -10.68 -3.47
N PHE A 154 -11.62 -11.18 -3.48
CA PHE A 154 -11.31 -12.58 -3.78
C PHE A 154 -10.70 -13.34 -2.60
N ASN A 155 -10.94 -14.65 -2.57
CA ASN A 155 -10.16 -15.63 -1.81
C ASN A 155 -8.83 -15.93 -2.52
N ASP A 156 -7.92 -16.63 -1.85
CA ASP A 156 -6.59 -16.94 -2.40
C ASP A 156 -6.63 -17.86 -3.63
N ASP A 157 -7.63 -18.72 -3.74
CA ASP A 157 -7.86 -19.57 -4.92
C ASP A 157 -8.48 -18.81 -6.11
N GLY A 158 -8.76 -17.52 -5.96
CA GLY A 158 -9.38 -16.66 -6.96
C GLY A 158 -10.89 -16.75 -7.05
N THR A 159 -11.56 -17.52 -6.17
CA THR A 159 -13.02 -17.46 -6.03
C THR A 159 -13.46 -16.17 -5.33
N TRP A 160 -14.73 -15.79 -5.49
CA TRP A 160 -15.29 -14.65 -4.78
C TRP A 160 -15.27 -14.90 -3.28
N ARG A 161 -14.86 -13.89 -2.51
CA ARG A 161 -14.95 -13.94 -1.06
C ARG A 161 -16.41 -13.85 -0.64
N GLU A 162 -16.86 -14.85 0.11
CA GLU A 162 -18.18 -14.83 0.74
C GLU A 162 -18.18 -13.78 1.85
N THR A 163 -18.96 -12.72 1.64
CA THR A 163 -19.08 -11.54 2.50
C THR A 163 -20.54 -11.16 2.57
N LEU A 164 -20.92 -10.28 3.50
CA LEU A 164 -22.29 -9.76 3.53
C LEU A 164 -22.67 -9.09 2.18
N TRP A 165 -21.71 -8.46 1.51
CA TRP A 165 -21.87 -7.86 0.19
C TRP A 165 -22.15 -8.92 -0.87
N TYR A 166 -21.29 -9.93 -0.98
CA TYR A 166 -21.42 -10.97 -1.98
C TYR A 166 -22.64 -11.86 -1.74
N ASN A 167 -22.96 -12.18 -0.50
CA ASN A 167 -24.06 -13.07 -0.16
C ASN A 167 -25.43 -12.44 -0.46
N THR A 168 -25.54 -11.11 -0.35
CA THR A 168 -26.79 -10.39 -0.59
C THR A 168 -26.88 -9.76 -1.98
N LEU A 169 -25.77 -9.26 -2.53
CA LEU A 169 -25.72 -8.54 -3.82
C LEU A 169 -24.99 -9.31 -4.93
N ASN A 170 -24.42 -10.47 -4.64
CA ASN A 170 -23.45 -11.14 -5.53
C ASN A 170 -22.35 -10.15 -5.93
N THR A 171 -21.95 -10.08 -7.19
CA THR A 171 -20.91 -9.15 -7.66
C THR A 171 -21.42 -7.73 -7.93
N SER A 172 -22.71 -7.45 -7.75
CA SER A 172 -23.30 -6.15 -8.13
C SER A 172 -22.89 -5.00 -7.21
N TYR A 173 -22.40 -5.26 -5.99
CA TYR A 173 -21.89 -4.20 -5.10
C TYR A 173 -20.67 -3.48 -5.70
N ILE A 174 -19.86 -4.16 -6.54
CA ILE A 174 -18.66 -3.61 -7.16
C ILE A 174 -19.01 -2.47 -8.13
N PRO A 175 -19.82 -2.68 -9.19
CA PRO A 175 -20.22 -1.59 -10.07
C PRO A 175 -21.07 -0.53 -9.35
N LEU A 176 -21.88 -0.90 -8.36
CA LEU A 176 -22.65 0.08 -7.56
C LEU A 176 -21.72 1.07 -6.86
N ALA A 177 -20.72 0.58 -6.12
CA ALA A 177 -19.76 1.42 -5.42
C ALA A 177 -18.93 2.29 -6.38
N LEU A 178 -18.45 1.72 -7.49
CA LEU A 178 -17.66 2.46 -8.49
C LEU A 178 -18.49 3.57 -9.16
N HIS A 179 -19.75 3.32 -9.51
CA HIS A 179 -20.64 4.35 -10.04
C HIS A 179 -20.98 5.42 -8.99
N ALA A 180 -21.17 5.04 -7.74
CA ALA A 180 -21.40 5.97 -6.64
C ALA A 180 -20.19 6.90 -6.44
N ALA A 181 -18.98 6.34 -6.38
CA ALA A 181 -17.74 7.08 -6.26
C ALA A 181 -17.52 8.03 -7.45
N ARG A 182 -17.72 7.58 -8.69
CA ARG A 182 -17.62 8.45 -9.87
C ARG A 182 -18.64 9.58 -9.87
N ARG A 183 -19.86 9.33 -9.37
CA ARG A 183 -20.90 10.36 -9.27
C ARG A 183 -20.58 11.39 -8.19
N ALA A 184 -19.94 10.97 -7.10
CA ALA A 184 -19.47 11.85 -6.03
C ALA A 184 -18.33 12.76 -6.51
N ASP A 185 -17.39 12.19 -7.28
CA ASP A 185 -16.27 12.92 -7.85
C ASP A 185 -15.89 12.40 -9.26
N PRO A 186 -16.18 13.18 -10.32
CA PRO A 186 -15.79 12.88 -11.68
C PRO A 186 -14.27 12.82 -11.92
N HIS A 187 -13.44 13.36 -11.03
CA HIS A 187 -11.99 13.47 -11.17
C HIS A 187 -11.19 12.44 -10.37
N ALA A 188 -11.82 11.80 -9.38
CA ALA A 188 -11.18 10.74 -8.59
C ALA A 188 -10.63 9.61 -9.47
N LYS A 189 -9.54 8.99 -9.01
CA LYS A 189 -9.04 7.74 -9.58
C LYS A 189 -9.58 6.55 -8.79
N LEU A 190 -10.36 5.70 -9.44
CA LEU A 190 -11.11 4.63 -8.78
C LEU A 190 -10.40 3.28 -8.95
N TYR A 191 -10.01 2.68 -7.82
CA TYR A 191 -9.23 1.46 -7.74
C TYR A 191 -10.02 0.30 -7.12
N ILE A 192 -9.66 -0.91 -7.55
CA ILE A 192 -9.90 -2.14 -6.79
C ILE A 192 -8.54 -2.60 -6.25
N ASN A 193 -8.45 -2.83 -4.94
CA ASN A 193 -7.21 -3.14 -4.23
C ASN A 193 -7.23 -4.56 -3.67
N GLU A 194 -6.11 -5.30 -3.78
CA GLU A 194 -6.05 -6.73 -3.44
C GLU A 194 -4.63 -7.22 -3.12
N TYR A 195 -4.51 -8.19 -2.21
CA TYR A 195 -3.27 -8.92 -1.89
C TYR A 195 -3.14 -10.23 -2.67
N ASN A 196 -1.94 -10.83 -2.67
CA ASN A 196 -1.63 -12.07 -3.39
C ASN A 196 -1.89 -11.98 -4.90
N ILE A 197 -1.76 -10.77 -5.46
CA ILE A 197 -1.81 -10.51 -6.91
C ILE A 197 -0.54 -9.83 -7.42
N THR A 198 0.56 -9.85 -6.65
CA THR A 198 1.86 -9.26 -7.04
C THR A 198 2.45 -9.98 -8.25
N GLY A 199 2.47 -11.32 -8.20
CA GLY A 199 2.81 -12.18 -9.34
C GLY A 199 1.58 -12.72 -10.09
N THR A 200 1.81 -13.52 -11.13
CA THR A 200 0.70 -14.21 -11.80
C THR A 200 0.15 -15.36 -10.95
N GLY A 201 -1.13 -15.71 -11.13
CA GLY A 201 -1.79 -16.75 -10.34
C GLY A 201 -3.30 -16.76 -10.54
N ALA A 202 -4.00 -17.64 -9.84
CA ALA A 202 -5.46 -17.77 -9.93
C ALA A 202 -6.16 -16.46 -9.51
N LYS A 203 -5.79 -15.89 -8.36
CA LYS A 203 -6.34 -14.62 -7.86
C LYS A 203 -6.09 -13.44 -8.80
N ALA A 204 -4.87 -13.30 -9.31
CA ALA A 204 -4.54 -12.28 -10.32
C ALA A 204 -5.34 -12.47 -11.62
N THR A 205 -5.59 -13.72 -12.02
CA THR A 205 -6.42 -14.05 -13.20
C THR A 205 -7.88 -13.66 -12.99
N SER A 206 -8.43 -13.91 -11.80
CA SER A 206 -9.78 -13.47 -11.43
C SER A 206 -9.90 -11.96 -11.41
N MET A 207 -8.92 -11.25 -10.86
CA MET A 207 -8.90 -9.78 -10.89
C MET A 207 -8.87 -9.24 -12.33
N LYS A 208 -8.02 -9.77 -13.21
CA LYS A 208 -8.00 -9.40 -14.64
C LYS A 208 -9.33 -9.69 -15.34
N THR A 209 -9.99 -10.78 -14.98
CA THR A 209 -11.31 -11.15 -15.52
C THR A 209 -12.39 -10.17 -15.08
N LEU A 210 -12.38 -9.77 -13.81
CA LEU A 210 -13.25 -8.71 -13.28
C LEU A 210 -13.01 -7.38 -14.00
N ILE A 211 -11.76 -6.92 -14.11
CA ILE A 211 -11.44 -5.65 -14.79
C ILE A 211 -11.94 -5.68 -16.23
N LYS A 212 -11.71 -6.76 -16.98
CA LYS A 212 -12.25 -6.92 -18.35
C LYS A 212 -13.77 -6.81 -18.38
N ALA A 213 -14.47 -7.42 -17.43
CA ALA A 213 -15.92 -7.35 -17.36
C ALA A 213 -16.42 -5.92 -17.07
N LEU A 214 -15.82 -5.23 -16.09
CA LEU A 214 -16.17 -3.85 -15.73
C LEU A 214 -15.93 -2.89 -16.90
N LYS A 215 -14.78 -2.98 -17.57
CA LYS A 215 -14.46 -2.15 -18.74
C LYS A 215 -15.45 -2.40 -19.89
N ARG A 216 -15.83 -3.65 -20.16
CA ARG A 216 -16.84 -3.98 -21.18
C ARG A 216 -18.22 -3.41 -20.84
N ALA A 217 -18.59 -3.36 -19.56
CA ALA A 217 -19.88 -2.83 -19.11
C ALA A 217 -19.90 -1.30 -18.94
N GLY A 218 -18.79 -0.60 -19.22
CA GLY A 218 -18.72 0.86 -19.05
C GLY A 218 -18.66 1.33 -17.60
N VAL A 219 -18.30 0.44 -16.65
CA VAL A 219 -18.15 0.79 -15.24
C VAL A 219 -16.88 1.64 -15.06
N PRO A 220 -16.93 2.75 -14.30
CA PRO A 220 -15.80 3.66 -14.15
C PRO A 220 -14.74 3.07 -13.21
N ILE A 221 -13.77 2.36 -13.79
CA ILE A 221 -12.56 1.91 -13.10
C ILE A 221 -11.32 2.46 -13.80
N ASP A 222 -10.41 3.01 -13.01
CA ASP A 222 -9.18 3.63 -13.48
C ASP A 222 -7.95 2.79 -13.16
N GLY A 223 -7.93 2.12 -12.01
CA GLY A 223 -6.73 1.47 -11.50
C GLY A 223 -6.95 0.13 -10.79
N VAL A 224 -5.85 -0.62 -10.62
CA VAL A 224 -5.75 -1.79 -9.72
C VAL A 224 -4.63 -1.54 -8.71
N GLY A 225 -4.93 -1.73 -7.44
CA GLY A 225 -3.98 -1.66 -6.34
C GLY A 225 -3.45 -3.06 -6.04
N ILE A 226 -2.13 -3.19 -6.01
CA ILE A 226 -1.43 -4.42 -5.64
C ILE A 226 -0.84 -4.16 -4.25
N GLN A 227 -1.41 -4.77 -3.22
CA GLN A 227 -0.98 -4.53 -1.83
C GLN A 227 0.51 -4.83 -1.65
N ALA A 228 0.98 -5.97 -2.19
CA ALA A 228 2.36 -6.44 -2.07
C ALA A 228 2.83 -6.65 -0.62
N HIS A 229 1.96 -7.28 0.19
CA HIS A 229 2.36 -7.91 1.45
C HIS A 229 3.10 -9.21 1.16
N GLU A 230 4.43 -9.19 1.29
CA GLU A 230 5.27 -10.31 0.91
C GLU A 230 5.98 -10.94 2.12
N THR A 231 6.61 -12.09 1.89
CA THR A 231 7.49 -12.76 2.84
C THR A 231 8.90 -12.74 2.28
N VAL A 232 9.89 -12.54 3.14
CA VAL A 232 11.31 -12.52 2.74
C VAL A 232 11.68 -13.81 1.98
N GLY A 233 12.19 -13.65 0.76
CA GLY A 233 12.59 -14.74 -0.14
C GLY A 233 11.44 -15.41 -0.92
N GLU A 234 10.20 -14.94 -0.76
CA GLU A 234 9.02 -15.49 -1.44
C GLU A 234 8.42 -14.53 -2.49
N VAL A 235 9.08 -13.40 -2.75
CA VAL A 235 8.65 -12.42 -3.77
C VAL A 235 8.57 -13.06 -5.16
N PRO A 236 7.44 -12.94 -5.88
CA PRO A 236 7.31 -13.49 -7.23
C PRO A 236 8.34 -12.90 -8.21
N THR A 237 8.80 -13.70 -9.18
CA THR A 237 9.77 -13.24 -10.18
C THR A 237 9.13 -12.61 -11.42
N ASP A 238 7.80 -12.71 -11.57
CA ASP A 238 7.05 -12.30 -12.76
C ASP A 238 6.21 -11.01 -12.54
N ILE A 239 6.55 -10.22 -11.52
CA ILE A 239 5.82 -9.00 -11.12
C ILE A 239 5.66 -8.03 -12.28
N GLN A 240 6.76 -7.69 -12.98
CA GLN A 240 6.70 -6.73 -14.09
C GLN A 240 5.70 -7.19 -15.17
N ARG A 241 5.78 -8.46 -15.58
CA ARG A 241 4.85 -9.04 -16.56
C ARG A 241 3.41 -8.97 -16.04
N ASN A 242 3.18 -9.29 -14.77
CA ASN A 242 1.84 -9.26 -14.19
C ASN A 242 1.25 -7.84 -14.16
N LEU A 243 2.06 -6.83 -13.81
CA LEU A 243 1.69 -5.42 -13.88
C LEU A 243 1.39 -4.97 -15.32
N GLU A 244 2.20 -5.36 -16.30
CA GLU A 244 1.96 -5.10 -17.72
C GLU A 244 0.64 -5.73 -18.21
N GLU A 245 0.32 -6.94 -17.74
CA GLU A 245 -0.94 -7.62 -18.06
C GLU A 245 -2.17 -6.88 -17.51
N PHE A 246 -2.08 -6.23 -16.34
CA PHE A 246 -3.15 -5.34 -15.84
C PHE A 246 -3.24 -4.06 -16.67
N VAL A 247 -2.09 -3.42 -16.96
CA VAL A 247 -2.03 -2.19 -17.75
C VAL A 247 -2.62 -2.38 -19.15
N ALA A 248 -2.41 -3.54 -19.76
CA ALA A 248 -2.99 -3.93 -21.06
C ALA A 248 -4.53 -3.96 -21.05
N LEU A 249 -5.18 -3.99 -19.89
CA LEU A 249 -6.65 -3.90 -19.76
C LEU A 249 -7.17 -2.46 -19.76
N GLY A 250 -6.28 -1.47 -19.91
CA GLY A 250 -6.64 -0.05 -19.96
C GLY A 250 -6.72 0.63 -18.59
N VAL A 251 -6.27 -0.02 -17.52
CA VAL A 251 -6.15 0.57 -16.17
C VAL A 251 -4.70 0.94 -15.85
N GLU A 252 -4.50 1.87 -14.91
CA GLU A 252 -3.20 2.06 -14.27
C GLU A 252 -3.02 1.06 -13.11
N VAL A 253 -1.80 0.94 -12.58
CA VAL A 253 -1.52 0.11 -11.41
C VAL A 253 -0.71 0.89 -10.38
N ALA A 254 -0.79 0.48 -9.11
CA ALA A 254 0.06 1.00 -8.04
C ALA A 254 0.40 -0.13 -7.07
N ILE A 255 1.59 -0.06 -6.47
CA ILE A 255 1.90 -0.84 -5.27
C ILE A 255 1.38 -0.06 -4.07
N THR A 256 0.52 -0.65 -3.23
CA THR A 256 -0.34 0.11 -2.31
C THR A 256 -0.09 -0.12 -0.82
N GLU A 257 0.48 -1.26 -0.42
CA GLU A 257 0.64 -1.65 1.00
C GLU A 257 1.93 -2.44 1.22
N LEU A 258 3.03 -2.03 0.57
CA LEU A 258 4.27 -2.81 0.54
C LEU A 258 4.87 -3.00 1.93
N ASP A 259 5.02 -4.27 2.32
CA ASP A 259 5.86 -4.74 3.41
C ASP A 259 6.44 -6.13 3.05
N VAL A 260 7.59 -6.50 3.62
CA VAL A 260 8.24 -7.79 3.35
C VAL A 260 8.66 -8.43 4.66
N LYS A 261 7.80 -9.26 5.25
CA LYS A 261 7.96 -9.75 6.62
C LYS A 261 8.95 -10.89 6.76
N PHE A 262 9.63 -10.93 7.91
CA PHE A 262 10.28 -12.14 8.41
C PHE A 262 9.26 -13.02 9.14
N LEU A 263 9.28 -14.33 8.91
CA LEU A 263 8.44 -15.29 9.63
C LEU A 263 8.98 -15.66 11.01
N THR A 264 10.27 -15.42 11.24
CA THR A 264 10.97 -15.70 12.50
C THR A 264 11.89 -14.53 12.83
N LEU A 265 11.83 -14.08 14.08
CA LEU A 265 12.66 -13.01 14.62
C LEU A 265 13.68 -13.54 15.65
N PRO A 266 14.85 -12.89 15.82
CA PRO A 266 15.33 -11.75 15.05
C PRO A 266 15.85 -12.15 13.65
N PRO A 267 15.87 -11.22 12.68
CA PRO A 267 16.37 -11.51 11.33
C PRO A 267 17.87 -11.81 11.34
N THR A 268 18.29 -12.68 10.43
CA THR A 268 19.72 -12.89 10.16
C THR A 268 20.24 -11.83 9.20
N GLN A 269 21.56 -11.60 9.18
CA GLN A 269 22.18 -10.69 8.19
C GLN A 269 21.86 -11.09 6.74
N ALA A 270 21.85 -12.40 6.45
CA ALA A 270 21.48 -12.91 5.13
C ALA A 270 20.00 -12.65 4.82
N GLY A 271 19.14 -12.74 5.84
CA GLY A 271 17.73 -12.38 5.73
C GLY A 271 17.51 -10.89 5.43
N LEU A 272 18.23 -9.99 6.09
CA LEU A 272 18.16 -8.54 5.81
C LEU A 272 18.63 -8.21 4.39
N GLU A 273 19.66 -8.89 3.90
CA GLU A 273 20.11 -8.74 2.51
C GLU A 273 19.11 -9.33 1.51
N GLN A 274 18.41 -10.40 1.86
CA GLN A 274 17.32 -10.93 1.03
C GLN A 274 16.14 -9.94 1.00
N GLN A 275 15.74 -9.39 2.15
CA GLN A 275 14.70 -8.37 2.23
C GLN A 275 15.05 -7.13 1.37
N ARG A 276 16.31 -6.69 1.36
CA ARG A 276 16.77 -5.63 0.44
C ARG A 276 16.43 -5.95 -1.02
N LYS A 277 16.80 -7.15 -1.48
CA LYS A 277 16.56 -7.59 -2.87
C LYS A 277 15.08 -7.73 -3.19
N ASP A 278 14.29 -8.14 -2.22
CA ASP A 278 12.84 -8.27 -2.34
C ASP A 278 12.19 -6.90 -2.57
N TYR A 279 12.54 -5.89 -1.76
CA TYR A 279 12.14 -4.50 -1.97
C TYR A 279 12.62 -3.95 -3.32
N GLU A 280 13.89 -4.18 -3.69
CA GLU A 280 14.45 -3.77 -4.99
C GLU A 280 13.65 -4.38 -6.16
N THR A 281 13.27 -5.65 -6.06
CA THR A 281 12.54 -6.37 -7.11
C THR A 281 11.15 -5.79 -7.31
N ILE A 282 10.39 -5.56 -6.23
CA ILE A 282 9.03 -5.04 -6.29
C ILE A 282 9.02 -3.60 -6.80
N VAL A 283 9.89 -2.74 -6.23
CA VAL A 283 9.99 -1.32 -6.62
C VAL A 283 10.51 -1.20 -8.05
N GLY A 284 11.50 -2.00 -8.43
CA GLY A 284 12.05 -2.04 -9.78
C GLY A 284 11.02 -2.48 -10.83
N ALA A 285 10.15 -3.43 -10.51
CA ALA A 285 9.06 -3.83 -11.38
C ALA A 285 8.07 -2.67 -11.63
N CYS A 286 7.67 -1.94 -10.59
CA CYS A 286 6.86 -0.73 -10.77
C CYS A 286 7.62 0.34 -11.55
N ALA A 287 8.91 0.56 -11.24
CA ALA A 287 9.78 1.49 -11.95
C ALA A 287 9.83 1.22 -13.46
N ALA A 288 9.84 -0.05 -13.88
CA ALA A 288 9.88 -0.48 -15.27
C ALA A 288 8.56 -0.25 -16.03
N VAL A 289 7.41 -0.39 -15.38
CA VAL A 289 6.08 -0.25 -16.02
C VAL A 289 5.62 1.20 -16.04
N GLU A 290 5.45 1.80 -17.22
CA GLU A 290 5.09 3.23 -17.36
C GLU A 290 3.79 3.61 -16.61
N ARG A 291 2.76 2.78 -16.70
CA ARG A 291 1.48 3.01 -16.02
C ARG A 291 1.40 2.42 -14.61
N CYS A 292 2.53 1.98 -14.02
CA CYS A 292 2.63 1.85 -12.57
C CYS A 292 2.95 3.22 -11.99
N VAL A 293 1.99 3.82 -11.28
CA VAL A 293 2.03 5.26 -10.94
C VAL A 293 2.81 5.56 -9.67
N GLY A 294 2.93 4.62 -8.74
CA GLY A 294 3.62 4.85 -7.48
C GLY A 294 3.71 3.60 -6.61
N VAL A 295 4.45 3.74 -5.52
CA VAL A 295 4.65 2.71 -4.49
C VAL A 295 4.33 3.30 -3.13
N THR A 296 3.56 2.59 -2.32
CA THR A 296 3.21 2.94 -0.94
C THR A 296 3.64 1.80 -0.03
N VAL A 297 4.40 2.10 1.04
CA VAL A 297 4.69 1.12 2.11
C VAL A 297 3.62 1.16 3.20
N TRP A 298 3.26 0.03 3.80
CA TRP A 298 2.20 -0.05 4.82
C TRP A 298 2.73 0.28 6.21
N ASP A 299 2.87 1.59 6.43
CA ASP A 299 3.79 2.20 7.40
C ASP A 299 5.27 1.98 7.03
N PHE A 300 6.15 2.88 7.47
CA PHE A 300 7.55 2.89 7.07
C PHE A 300 8.51 2.38 8.15
N THR A 301 8.07 2.21 9.40
CA THR A 301 8.90 1.72 10.51
C THR A 301 8.31 0.45 11.13
N ASP A 302 9.19 -0.47 11.52
CA ASP A 302 8.82 -1.69 12.25
C ASP A 302 8.03 -1.37 13.54
N LYS A 303 8.29 -0.20 14.14
CA LYS A 303 7.66 0.29 15.38
C LYS A 303 6.13 0.30 15.34
N TYR A 304 5.57 0.63 14.18
CA TYR A 304 4.13 0.80 13.97
C TYR A 304 3.56 -0.21 12.96
N SER A 305 4.37 -1.16 12.52
CA SER A 305 3.93 -2.21 11.62
C SER A 305 2.77 -3.00 12.22
N TRP A 306 1.75 -3.25 11.40
CA TRP A 306 0.60 -4.09 11.76
C TRP A 306 0.97 -5.58 11.94
N ILE A 307 2.08 -6.02 11.35
CA ILE A 307 2.43 -7.43 11.19
C ILE A 307 2.53 -8.18 12.52
N PRO A 308 3.25 -7.70 13.56
CA PRO A 308 3.33 -8.44 14.82
C PRO A 308 1.96 -8.64 15.50
N GLY A 309 1.02 -7.71 15.28
CA GLY A 309 -0.34 -7.80 15.80
C GLY A 309 -1.23 -8.80 15.05
N THR A 310 -0.97 -9.02 13.77
CA THR A 310 -1.73 -9.96 12.91
C THR A 310 -1.09 -11.35 12.82
N PHE A 311 0.25 -11.40 12.80
CA PHE A 311 1.06 -12.62 12.62
C PHE A 311 2.07 -12.73 13.77
N PRO A 312 1.68 -13.29 14.94
CA PRO A 312 2.56 -13.41 16.08
C PRO A 312 3.87 -14.14 15.74
N GLY A 313 5.00 -13.52 16.09
CA GLY A 313 6.35 -14.05 15.80
C GLY A 313 6.92 -13.62 14.45
N SER A 314 6.12 -13.00 13.58
CA SER A 314 6.57 -12.33 12.37
C SER A 314 6.73 -10.82 12.59
N GLY A 315 7.58 -10.17 11.81
CA GLY A 315 7.85 -8.74 11.93
C GLY A 315 9.01 -8.27 11.06
N ASP A 316 9.69 -7.21 11.51
CA ASP A 316 10.82 -6.54 10.88
C ASP A 316 10.63 -6.31 9.37
N ALA A 317 9.43 -5.91 8.97
CA ALA A 317 8.98 -5.92 7.58
C ALA A 317 9.21 -4.61 6.83
N CYS A 318 9.42 -3.51 7.55
CA CYS A 318 9.48 -2.16 7.03
C CYS A 318 10.92 -1.72 6.68
N PRO A 319 11.12 -0.63 5.93
CA PRO A 319 12.46 -0.16 5.55
C PRO A 319 13.23 0.58 6.66
N TRP A 320 12.56 0.92 7.77
CA TRP A 320 13.15 1.44 9.00
C TRP A 320 12.87 0.51 10.18
N ASP A 321 13.80 0.43 11.12
CA ASP A 321 13.61 -0.33 12.36
C ASP A 321 12.82 0.47 13.41
N ASP A 322 12.68 -0.10 14.61
CA ASP A 322 11.94 0.47 15.73
C ASP A 322 12.49 1.81 16.24
N ASP A 323 13.78 2.07 16.00
CA ASP A 323 14.51 3.28 16.40
C ASP A 323 14.56 4.33 15.27
N LEU A 324 13.82 4.10 14.18
CA LEU A 324 13.79 4.94 12.98
C LEU A 324 15.14 5.02 12.27
N GLU A 325 15.98 3.99 12.42
CA GLU A 325 17.20 3.82 11.65
C GLU A 325 16.92 3.06 10.34
N LYS A 326 17.61 3.46 9.28
CA LYS A 326 17.40 2.87 7.94
C LYS A 326 17.95 1.45 7.89
N LYS A 327 17.11 0.49 7.51
CA LYS A 327 17.50 -0.91 7.25
C LYS A 327 18.04 -1.07 5.82
N PRO A 328 18.69 -2.20 5.49
CA PRO A 328 19.08 -2.52 4.11
C PRO A 328 17.93 -2.39 3.08
N ALA A 329 16.70 -2.70 3.49
CA ALA A 329 15.49 -2.53 2.68
C ALA A 329 15.29 -1.09 2.14
N TYR A 330 15.66 -0.05 2.91
CA TYR A 330 15.63 1.33 2.42
C TYR A 330 16.45 1.50 1.14
N TYR A 331 17.65 0.93 1.12
CA TYR A 331 18.55 1.02 -0.03
C TYR A 331 18.09 0.16 -1.20
N GLY A 332 17.38 -0.95 -0.93
CA GLY A 332 16.72 -1.74 -1.97
C GLY A 332 15.65 -0.92 -2.72
N ILE A 333 14.87 -0.09 -2.03
CA ILE A 333 13.91 0.81 -2.66
C ILE A 333 14.61 1.83 -3.56
N VAL A 334 15.71 2.42 -3.08
CA VAL A 334 16.52 3.37 -3.86
C VAL A 334 17.02 2.71 -5.14
N ASP A 335 17.63 1.53 -5.03
CA ASP A 335 18.18 0.79 -6.16
C ASP A 335 17.07 0.42 -7.17
N GLY A 336 15.89 0.02 -6.67
CA GLY A 336 14.71 -0.29 -7.48
C GLY A 336 14.30 0.88 -8.37
N PHE A 337 14.29 2.11 -7.86
CA PHE A 337 13.99 3.30 -8.67
C PHE A 337 15.14 3.73 -9.59
N GLN A 338 16.39 3.45 -9.23
CA GLN A 338 17.57 3.87 -10.00
C GLN A 338 17.97 2.88 -11.11
N ARG A 339 17.34 1.70 -11.16
CA ARG A 339 17.64 0.67 -12.16
C ARG A 339 17.46 1.24 -13.57
N LYS A 340 18.57 1.38 -14.30
CA LYS A 340 18.58 1.91 -15.67
C LYS A 340 17.75 0.98 -16.58
N ARG A 341 16.80 1.57 -17.31
CA ARG A 341 16.01 0.91 -18.34
C ARG A 341 16.84 0.60 -19.57
#